data_AF-A0AAD5BH42-F1
#
_entry.id   AF-A0AAD5BH42-F1
#
_cell.length_a   1.000
_cell.length_b   1.000
_cell.length_c   1.000
_cell.angle_alpha   90.00
_cell.angle_beta   90.00
_cell.angle_gamma   90.00
#
_symmetry.space_group_name_H-M   'P 1'
#
loop_
_entity.id
_entity.type
_entity.pdbx_description
1 polymer ?
#
loop_
_entity_poly.entity_id
_entity_poly.type
_entity_poly.pdbx_seq_one_letter_code
_entity_poly.pdbx_strand_id
1 'polypeptide(L)'
;MERLQLKIEENRSVIRKSEFFNELKATINGSFKCIRCLALGSPSQSSDARYQYALLLELIEYLGVTEISIYDPAFTKEDKELFGGYKIEQKFNLRQDESVLFYIPHLPLEAMEMVLNTEKPVCFLGNDAIAHTDRLTKKKLAELYPGMAILVQYLQGLESDDGFTKVSKNRRRKQFKEPDIVYNFDSVYFKHVDIVRYKHNFNKNDPWGNSFSDLALHRLTT
;
A
#
# COMPACT_ATOMS: atom_id res chain seq x y z
N MET A 1 25.21 1.13 -15.06
CA MET A 1 24.83 1.82 -13.81
C MET A 1 24.53 3.30 -14.01
N GLU A 2 25.43 4.12 -14.57
CA GLU A 2 25.23 5.58 -14.72
C GLU A 2 23.93 5.97 -15.43
N ARG A 3 23.62 5.35 -16.59
CA ARG A 3 22.36 5.61 -17.32
C ARG A 3 21.10 5.27 -16.50
N LEU A 4 21.16 4.25 -15.63
CA LEU A 4 20.03 3.88 -14.78
C LEU A 4 19.83 4.91 -13.66
N GLN A 5 20.92 5.38 -13.04
CA GLN A 5 20.89 6.44 -12.03
C GLN A 5 20.32 7.75 -12.60
N LEU A 6 20.72 8.13 -13.82
CA LEU A 6 20.15 9.32 -14.48
C LEU A 6 18.64 9.22 -14.64
N LYS A 7 18.12 8.08 -15.12
CA LYS A 7 16.68 7.84 -15.24
C LYS A 7 15.95 7.89 -13.90
N ILE A 8 16.58 7.36 -12.85
CA ILE A 8 16.00 7.40 -11.49
C ILE A 8 15.93 8.84 -11.00
N GLU A 9 16.98 9.64 -11.18
CA GLU A 9 16.97 11.05 -10.78
C GLU A 9 15.96 11.89 -11.57
N GLU A 10 15.78 11.61 -12.87
CA GLU A 10 14.70 12.19 -13.68
C GLU A 10 13.33 11.85 -13.08
N ASN A 11 13.08 10.58 -12.76
CA ASN A 11 11.84 10.14 -12.11
C ASN A 11 11.63 10.81 -10.73
N ARG A 12 12.69 10.94 -9.93
CA ARG A 12 12.65 11.63 -8.63
C ARG A 12 12.27 13.09 -8.80
N SER A 13 12.88 13.78 -9.76
CA SER A 13 12.57 15.19 -10.07
C SER A 13 11.10 15.39 -10.46
N VAL A 14 10.54 14.44 -11.23
CA VAL A 14 9.10 14.43 -11.58
C VAL A 14 8.24 14.26 -10.32
N ILE A 15 8.54 13.25 -9.48
CA ILE A 15 7.77 12.99 -8.25
C ILE A 15 7.85 14.19 -7.30
N ARG A 16 9.05 14.73 -7.05
CA ARG A 16 9.29 15.82 -6.11
C ARG A 16 8.46 17.07 -6.40
N LYS A 17 8.19 17.33 -7.69
CA LYS A 17 7.40 18.47 -8.17
C LYS A 17 5.90 18.19 -8.27
N SER A 18 5.47 16.94 -8.08
CA SER A 18 4.08 16.54 -8.26
C SER A 18 3.17 17.00 -7.12
N GLU A 19 1.90 17.22 -7.44
CA GLU A 19 0.85 17.42 -6.44
C GLU A 19 0.66 16.18 -5.58
N PHE A 20 0.79 14.98 -6.15
CA PHE A 20 0.75 13.73 -5.42
C PHE A 20 1.75 13.67 -4.26
N PHE A 21 3.01 14.04 -4.51
CA PHE A 21 4.01 14.03 -3.44
C PHE A 21 3.74 15.12 -2.40
N ASN A 22 3.13 16.25 -2.78
CA ASN A 22 2.68 17.25 -1.81
C ASN A 22 1.53 16.73 -0.94
N GLU A 23 0.57 15.99 -1.50
CA GLU A 23 -0.48 15.32 -0.73
C GLU A 23 0.12 14.31 0.24
N LEU A 24 1.04 13.45 -0.24
CA LEU A 24 1.75 12.49 0.59
C LEU A 24 2.43 13.17 1.77
N LYS A 25 3.23 14.22 1.54
CA LYS A 25 3.92 14.95 2.61
C LYS A 25 2.96 15.54 3.65
N ALA A 26 1.79 15.99 3.23
CA ALA A 26 0.79 16.59 4.12
C ALA A 26 0.06 15.54 4.99
N THR A 27 0.01 14.28 4.55
CA THR A 27 -0.74 13.22 5.23
C THR A 27 0.17 12.27 5.99
N ILE A 28 1.40 12.04 5.51
CA ILE A 28 2.38 11.14 6.10
C ILE A 28 3.04 11.78 7.32
N ASN A 29 2.39 11.61 8.46
CA ASN A 29 2.84 12.10 9.75
C ASN A 29 3.37 10.93 10.58
N GLY A 30 4.46 11.15 11.32
CA GLY A 30 5.11 10.16 12.17
C GLY A 30 6.62 10.35 12.23
N SER A 31 7.25 9.84 13.28
CA SER A 31 8.72 9.81 13.40
C SER A 31 9.21 8.41 13.01
N PHE A 32 9.28 8.15 11.71
CA PHE A 32 9.73 6.87 11.20
C PHE A 32 11.26 6.74 11.34
N LYS A 33 11.70 5.60 11.88
CA LYS A 33 13.12 5.21 11.96
C LYS A 33 13.49 4.25 10.84
N CYS A 34 12.52 3.50 10.34
CA CYS A 34 12.73 2.49 9.31
C CYS A 34 11.64 2.52 8.23
N ILE A 35 12.05 2.27 6.99
CA ILE A 35 11.13 1.90 5.91
C ILE A 35 11.35 0.44 5.55
N ARG A 36 10.28 -0.35 5.60
CA ARG A 36 10.21 -1.72 5.08
C ARG A 36 9.53 -1.70 3.72
N CYS A 37 10.30 -1.85 2.65
CA CYS A 37 9.80 -1.86 1.28
C CYS A 37 9.59 -3.29 0.76
N LEU A 38 8.39 -3.59 0.29
CA LEU A 38 7.99 -4.89 -0.25
C LEU A 38 7.35 -4.72 -1.63
N ALA A 39 7.58 -5.69 -2.52
CA ALA A 39 6.94 -5.72 -3.85
C ALA A 39 7.17 -4.45 -4.70
N LEU A 40 8.43 -4.02 -4.77
CA LEU A 40 8.86 -2.84 -5.54
C LEU A 40 8.96 -3.12 -7.06
N GLY A 41 9.04 -4.39 -7.45
CA GLY A 41 9.49 -4.82 -8.78
C GLY A 41 10.99 -4.58 -9.00
N SER A 42 11.45 -4.68 -10.24
CA SER A 42 12.86 -4.46 -10.62
C SER A 42 13.05 -3.09 -11.29
N PRO A 43 13.68 -2.11 -10.61
CA PRO A 43 14.00 -0.80 -11.22
C PRO A 43 14.89 -0.90 -12.47
N SER A 44 15.79 -1.87 -12.55
CA SER A 44 16.62 -2.02 -13.75
C SER A 44 15.80 -2.48 -14.97
N GLN A 45 14.72 -3.23 -14.75
CA GLN A 45 13.92 -3.85 -15.82
C GLN A 45 12.61 -3.12 -16.16
N SER A 46 11.97 -2.45 -15.19
CA SER A 46 10.63 -1.86 -15.38
C SER A 46 10.59 -0.37 -15.11
N SER A 47 9.87 0.38 -15.95
CA SER A 47 9.65 1.81 -15.71
C SER A 47 8.81 2.07 -14.47
N ASP A 48 7.83 1.21 -14.22
CA ASP A 48 6.94 1.36 -13.07
C ASP A 48 7.71 1.16 -11.77
N ALA A 49 8.53 0.10 -11.71
CA ALA A 49 9.42 -0.16 -10.58
C ALA A 49 10.46 0.97 -10.38
N ARG A 50 10.93 1.63 -11.45
CA ARG A 50 11.79 2.82 -11.32
C ARG A 50 11.06 3.99 -10.68
N TYR A 51 9.81 4.24 -11.03
CA TYR A 51 9.03 5.30 -10.39
C TYR A 51 8.72 4.95 -8.94
N GLN A 52 8.39 3.70 -8.65
CA GLN A 52 8.18 3.24 -7.28
C GLN A 52 9.45 3.36 -6.43
N TYR A 53 10.62 3.06 -7.01
CA TYR A 53 11.90 3.26 -6.35
C TYR A 53 12.24 4.74 -6.16
N ALA A 54 11.97 5.56 -7.17
CA ALA A 54 12.13 7.01 -7.05
C ALA A 54 11.25 7.59 -5.93
N LEU A 55 10.01 7.10 -5.76
CA LEU A 55 9.15 7.50 -4.63
C LEU A 55 9.74 7.05 -3.29
N LEU A 56 10.25 5.82 -3.19
CA LEU A 56 10.95 5.36 -1.99
C LEU A 56 12.11 6.29 -1.60
N LEU A 57 12.92 6.71 -2.57
CA LEU A 57 14.02 7.64 -2.33
C LEU A 57 13.53 9.02 -1.84
N GLU A 58 12.46 9.56 -2.41
CA GLU A 58 11.86 10.80 -1.94
C GLU A 58 11.27 10.68 -0.52
N LEU A 59 10.68 9.51 -0.19
CA LEU A 59 10.17 9.24 1.16
C LEU A 59 11.32 9.13 2.18
N ILE A 60 12.41 8.45 1.83
CA ILE A 60 13.61 8.34 2.69
C ILE A 60 14.14 9.74 3.02
N GLU A 61 14.30 10.59 2.01
CA GLU A 61 14.81 11.95 2.16
C GLU A 61 13.85 12.83 2.96
N TYR A 62 12.55 12.82 2.65
CA TYR A 62 11.55 13.63 3.34
C TYR A 62 11.38 13.26 4.82
N LEU A 63 11.38 11.96 5.12
CA LEU A 63 11.17 11.45 6.48
C LEU A 63 12.47 11.38 7.30
N GLY A 64 13.63 11.59 6.67
CA GLY A 64 14.93 11.48 7.33
C GLY A 64 15.24 10.06 7.83
N VAL A 65 14.70 9.03 7.17
CA VAL A 65 14.83 7.63 7.58
C VAL A 65 16.22 7.10 7.23
N THR A 66 16.87 6.45 8.19
CA THR A 66 18.23 5.89 8.00
C THR A 66 18.24 4.38 7.79
N GLU A 67 17.22 3.67 8.27
CA GLU A 67 17.15 2.21 8.15
C GLU A 67 16.19 1.79 7.04
N ILE A 68 16.71 1.14 6.01
CA ILE A 68 15.93 0.65 4.88
C ILE A 68 16.08 -0.86 4.81
N SER A 69 14.93 -1.54 4.87
CA SER A 69 14.80 -2.96 4.58
C SER A 69 13.98 -3.13 3.32
N ILE A 70 14.46 -3.91 2.36
CA ILE A 70 13.83 -4.01 1.05
C ILE A 70 13.81 -5.45 0.55
N TYR A 71 12.69 -5.89 -0.03
CA TYR A 71 12.61 -7.21 -0.65
C TYR A 71 11.58 -7.30 -1.77
N ASP A 72 12.03 -7.89 -2.88
CA ASP A 72 11.19 -8.38 -3.95
C ASP A 72 11.90 -9.57 -4.62
N PRO A 73 11.22 -10.71 -4.86
CA PRO A 73 11.81 -11.82 -5.61
C PRO A 73 12.23 -11.43 -7.04
N ALA A 74 11.69 -10.36 -7.61
CA ALA A 74 12.02 -9.86 -8.95
C ALA A 74 13.38 -9.14 -9.02
N PHE A 75 14.05 -8.85 -7.90
CA PHE A 75 15.31 -8.13 -7.92
C PHE A 75 16.42 -8.86 -8.69
N THR A 76 16.96 -8.16 -9.68
CA THR A 76 18.14 -8.57 -10.44
C THR A 76 19.43 -8.27 -9.67
N LYS A 77 20.57 -8.71 -10.21
CA LYS A 77 21.88 -8.34 -9.66
C LYS A 77 22.10 -6.82 -9.71
N GLU A 78 21.68 -6.18 -10.79
CA GLU A 78 21.81 -4.73 -11.00
C GLU A 78 20.98 -3.93 -9.98
N ASP A 79 19.79 -4.42 -9.62
CA ASP A 79 18.96 -3.80 -8.58
C ASP A 79 19.65 -3.87 -7.21
N LYS A 80 20.25 -5.02 -6.88
CA LYS A 80 20.98 -5.18 -5.61
C LYS A 80 22.20 -4.26 -5.54
N GLU A 81 22.91 -4.09 -6.65
CA GLU A 81 24.01 -3.11 -6.76
C GLU A 81 23.49 -1.66 -6.63
N LEU A 82 22.32 -1.36 -7.19
CA LEU A 82 21.66 -0.05 -7.09
C LEU A 82 21.27 0.30 -5.65
N PHE A 83 20.76 -0.66 -4.88
CA PHE A 83 20.30 -0.45 -3.50
C PHE A 83 21.45 -0.22 -2.52
N GLY A 84 22.67 -0.67 -2.85
CA GLY A 84 23.88 -0.40 -2.09
C GLY A 84 23.76 -0.82 -0.62
N GLY A 85 23.61 0.16 0.27
CA GLY A 85 23.62 -0.02 1.73
C GLY A 85 22.31 -0.50 2.37
N TYR A 86 21.27 -0.78 1.59
CA TYR A 86 19.99 -1.27 2.13
C TYR A 86 20.08 -2.74 2.56
N LYS A 87 19.29 -3.12 3.58
CA LYS A 87 19.16 -4.51 4.01
C LYS A 87 18.21 -5.25 3.06
N ILE A 88 18.75 -6.12 2.21
CA ILE A 88 17.94 -6.91 1.26
C ILE A 88 17.53 -8.22 1.93
N GLU A 89 16.34 -8.26 2.54
CA GLU A 89 15.92 -9.37 3.40
C GLU A 89 14.46 -9.78 3.23
N GLN A 90 14.21 -11.07 3.05
CA GLN A 90 12.85 -11.60 2.90
C GLN A 90 12.03 -11.51 4.19
N LYS A 91 12.68 -11.67 5.35
CA LYS A 91 12.05 -11.58 6.66
C LYS A 91 12.51 -10.32 7.37
N PHE A 92 11.58 -9.66 8.04
CA PHE A 92 11.84 -8.43 8.77
C PHE A 92 11.62 -8.66 10.26
N ASN A 93 12.70 -8.67 11.03
CA ASN A 93 12.68 -9.10 12.45
C ASN A 93 12.65 -7.93 13.44
N LEU A 94 12.41 -6.70 12.98
CA LEU A 94 12.30 -5.54 13.87
C LEU A 94 10.92 -5.51 14.57
N ARG A 95 10.83 -4.71 15.63
CA ARG A 95 9.54 -4.42 16.27
C ARG A 95 8.69 -3.60 15.30
N GLN A 96 7.45 -4.05 15.11
CA GLN A 96 6.51 -3.50 14.15
C GLN A 96 5.60 -2.54 14.91
N ASP A 97 6.12 -1.32 15.10
CA ASP A 97 5.44 -0.23 15.78
C ASP A 97 5.39 1.01 14.89
N GLU A 98 4.88 2.13 15.43
CA GLU A 98 4.64 3.36 14.68
C GLU A 98 5.93 4.01 14.13
N SER A 99 7.12 3.52 14.52
CA SER A 99 8.39 3.95 13.96
C SER A 99 8.77 3.26 12.63
N VAL A 100 7.96 2.30 12.16
CA VAL A 100 8.17 1.61 10.89
C VAL A 100 7.09 1.99 9.88
N LEU A 101 7.51 2.50 8.72
CA LEU A 101 6.64 2.65 7.56
C LEU A 101 6.84 1.46 6.63
N PHE A 102 5.77 0.72 6.36
CA PHE A 102 5.79 -0.24 5.26
C PHE A 102 5.47 0.47 3.95
N TYR A 103 6.30 0.29 2.92
CA TYR A 103 6.02 0.78 1.57
C TYR A 103 5.80 -0.43 0.65
N ILE A 104 4.56 -0.62 0.22
CA ILE A 104 4.06 -1.83 -0.43
C ILE A 104 3.30 -1.45 -1.72
N PRO A 105 3.97 -0.93 -2.75
CA PRO A 105 3.29 -0.31 -3.89
C PRO A 105 2.49 -1.29 -4.76
N HIS A 106 2.93 -2.56 -4.90
CA HIS A 106 2.28 -3.55 -5.77
C HIS A 106 2.35 -4.98 -5.21
N LEU A 107 1.80 -5.20 -4.02
CA LEU A 107 1.77 -6.53 -3.41
C LEU A 107 0.45 -7.24 -3.71
N PRO A 108 0.46 -8.45 -4.30
CA PRO A 108 -0.75 -9.22 -4.50
C PRO A 108 -1.47 -9.53 -3.18
N LEU A 109 -2.80 -9.60 -3.22
CA LEU A 109 -3.66 -9.83 -2.06
C LEU A 109 -3.24 -11.02 -1.17
N GLU A 110 -2.83 -12.13 -1.76
CA GLU A 110 -2.33 -13.31 -1.01
C GLU A 110 -1.09 -12.97 -0.18
N ALA A 111 -0.16 -12.22 -0.77
CA ALA A 111 1.05 -11.82 -0.06
C ALA A 111 0.76 -10.72 0.97
N MET A 112 -0.19 -9.82 0.71
CA MET A 112 -0.64 -8.84 1.70
C MET A 112 -1.29 -9.50 2.92
N GLU A 113 -2.10 -10.53 2.72
CA GLU A 113 -2.66 -11.34 3.81
C GLU A 113 -1.54 -11.96 4.67
N MET A 114 -0.48 -12.49 4.05
CA MET A 114 0.68 -13.01 4.79
C MET A 114 1.40 -11.91 5.57
N VAL A 115 1.60 -10.72 4.99
CA VAL A 115 2.23 -9.58 5.66
C VAL A 115 1.42 -9.14 6.88
N LEU A 116 0.09 -9.03 6.75
CA LEU A 116 -0.78 -8.69 7.88
C LEU A 116 -0.68 -9.70 9.03
N ASN A 117 -0.58 -10.99 8.70
CA ASN A 117 -0.57 -12.05 9.71
C ASN A 117 0.81 -12.25 10.36
N THR A 118 1.89 -11.98 9.63
CA THR A 118 3.26 -12.26 10.09
C THR A 118 4.01 -11.01 10.53
N GLU A 119 4.05 -9.98 9.70
CA GLU A 119 4.78 -8.72 9.94
C GLU A 119 3.91 -7.65 10.61
N LYS A 120 2.58 -7.80 10.63
CA LYS A 120 1.66 -6.96 11.42
C LYS A 120 1.94 -5.44 11.34
N PRO A 121 1.97 -4.85 10.13
CA PRO A 121 2.31 -3.44 9.94
C PRO A 121 1.27 -2.49 10.55
N VAL A 122 1.68 -1.60 11.46
CA VAL A 122 0.79 -0.56 12.00
C VAL A 122 0.64 0.67 11.10
N CYS A 123 1.56 0.88 10.16
CA CYS A 123 1.50 1.97 9.18
C CYS A 123 2.05 1.49 7.85
N PHE A 124 1.26 1.56 6.78
CA PHE A 124 1.71 1.17 5.45
C PHE A 124 1.18 2.08 4.34
N LEU A 125 2.03 2.35 3.36
CA LEU A 125 1.69 3.01 2.11
C LEU A 125 1.65 1.93 1.02
N GLY A 126 0.46 1.53 0.59
CA GLY A 126 0.28 0.44 -0.37
C GLY A 126 -1.04 0.52 -1.13
N ASN A 127 -1.44 -0.56 -1.79
CA ASN A 127 -2.70 -0.58 -2.53
C ASN A 127 -3.90 -0.32 -1.59
N ASP A 128 -4.86 0.49 -2.04
CA ASP A 128 -6.12 0.74 -1.35
C ASP A 128 -6.82 -0.59 -1.07
N ALA A 129 -6.84 -1.00 0.19
CA ALA A 129 -7.40 -2.27 0.60
C ALA A 129 -8.85 -2.51 0.16
N ILE A 130 -9.67 -1.46 0.02
CA ILE A 130 -11.05 -1.61 -0.47
C ILE A 130 -11.03 -1.88 -1.98
N ALA A 131 -10.34 -1.03 -2.76
CA ALA A 131 -10.26 -1.20 -4.21
C ALA A 131 -9.57 -2.52 -4.59
N HIS A 132 -8.52 -2.89 -3.87
CA HIS A 132 -7.72 -4.10 -4.10
C HIS A 132 -8.52 -5.41 -3.87
N THR A 133 -9.65 -5.32 -3.16
CA THR A 133 -10.51 -6.47 -2.85
C THR A 133 -11.85 -6.47 -3.61
N ASP A 134 -12.14 -5.44 -4.42
CA ASP A 134 -13.46 -5.21 -5.04
C ASP A 134 -13.95 -6.40 -5.91
N ARG A 135 -13.02 -7.11 -6.54
CA ARG A 135 -13.26 -8.21 -7.46
C ARG A 135 -13.72 -9.48 -6.77
N LEU A 136 -13.65 -9.53 -5.44
CA LEU A 136 -14.06 -10.68 -4.63
C LEU A 136 -15.38 -10.37 -3.92
N THR A 137 -16.26 -11.37 -3.87
CA THR A 137 -17.42 -11.30 -2.98
C THR A 137 -16.94 -11.29 -1.53
N LYS A 138 -17.68 -10.64 -0.62
CA LYS A 138 -17.35 -10.62 0.81
C LYS A 138 -17.07 -12.01 1.37
N LYS A 139 -17.84 -13.00 0.95
CA LYS A 139 -17.67 -14.40 1.35
C LYS A 139 -16.31 -14.95 0.92
N LYS A 140 -15.96 -14.77 -0.37
CA LYS A 140 -14.68 -15.25 -0.90
C LYS A 140 -13.49 -14.53 -0.28
N LEU A 141 -13.62 -13.23 0.01
CA LEU A 141 -12.62 -12.46 0.73
C LEU A 141 -12.42 -13.01 2.15
N ALA A 142 -13.51 -13.24 2.90
CA ALA A 142 -13.44 -13.78 4.27
C ALA A 142 -12.89 -15.21 4.33
N GLU A 143 -13.17 -16.06 3.33
CA GLU A 143 -12.68 -17.44 3.28
C GLU A 143 -11.19 -17.53 2.91
N LEU A 144 -10.71 -16.70 1.98
CA LEU A 144 -9.34 -16.78 1.46
C LEU A 144 -8.36 -15.85 2.18
N TYR A 145 -8.83 -14.67 2.60
CA TYR A 145 -8.01 -13.59 3.12
C TYR A 145 -8.68 -12.96 4.36
N PRO A 146 -8.82 -13.70 5.47
CA PRO A 146 -9.59 -13.28 6.64
C PRO A 146 -9.07 -11.98 7.28
N GLY A 147 -7.75 -11.77 7.33
CA GLY A 147 -7.15 -10.54 7.86
C GLY A 147 -7.52 -9.31 7.01
N MET A 148 -7.38 -9.43 5.68
CA MET A 148 -7.81 -8.41 4.74
C MET A 148 -9.33 -8.16 4.80
N ALA A 149 -10.14 -9.20 4.98
CA ALA A 149 -11.58 -9.09 5.11
C ALA A 149 -11.99 -8.25 6.34
N ILE A 150 -11.33 -8.48 7.47
CA ILE A 150 -11.55 -7.71 8.71
C ILE A 150 -11.06 -6.27 8.54
N LEU A 151 -9.91 -6.05 7.89
CA LEU A 151 -9.38 -4.72 7.59
C LEU A 151 -10.39 -3.92 6.75
N VAL A 152 -10.92 -4.50 5.68
CA VAL A 152 -11.95 -3.88 4.84
C VAL A 152 -13.23 -3.63 5.63
N GLN A 153 -13.63 -4.55 6.51
CA GLN A 153 -14.82 -4.38 7.35
C GLN A 153 -14.68 -3.20 8.32
N TYR A 154 -13.49 -2.96 8.90
CA TYR A 154 -13.26 -1.74 9.70
C TYR A 154 -13.35 -0.48 8.86
N LEU A 155 -12.78 -0.49 7.65
CA LEU A 155 -12.82 0.67 6.74
C LEU A 155 -14.23 0.98 6.21
N GLN A 156 -15.08 -0.04 6.05
CA GLN A 156 -16.48 0.11 5.61
C GLN A 156 -17.45 0.37 6.78
N GLY A 157 -17.05 0.04 8.01
CA GLY A 157 -17.83 0.24 9.24
C GLY A 157 -17.86 1.69 9.75
N LEU A 158 -17.14 2.58 9.07
CA LEU A 158 -17.44 4.01 9.07
C LEU A 158 -18.51 4.23 7.99
N GLU A 159 -19.79 4.22 8.36
CA GLU A 159 -20.84 4.71 7.45
C GLU A 159 -20.50 6.15 7.06
N SER A 160 -20.00 6.36 5.84
CA SER A 160 -20.19 7.64 5.16
C SER A 160 -21.65 7.69 4.73
N ASP A 161 -22.40 8.63 5.28
CA ASP A 161 -23.67 9.03 4.71
C ASP A 161 -23.36 9.79 3.41
N ASP A 162 -23.34 9.05 2.29
CA ASP A 162 -23.06 9.61 0.97
C ASP A 162 -24.18 10.55 0.47
N GLY A 163 -25.20 10.84 1.28
CA GLY A 163 -26.36 11.63 0.90
C GLY A 163 -27.23 10.97 -0.18
N PHE A 164 -26.91 9.74 -0.58
CA PHE A 164 -27.70 8.97 -1.53
C PHE A 164 -28.83 8.24 -0.81
N THR A 165 -30.02 8.84 -0.81
CA THR A 165 -31.26 8.10 -0.54
C THR A 165 -31.40 6.95 -1.52
N LYS A 166 -31.33 5.70 -1.03
CA LYS A 166 -31.65 4.49 -1.80
C LYS A 166 -33.05 4.64 -2.40
N VAL A 167 -33.12 4.91 -3.70
CA VAL A 167 -34.39 4.96 -4.43
C VAL A 167 -35.03 3.58 -4.35
N SER A 168 -36.22 3.50 -3.75
CA SER A 168 -36.97 2.26 -3.57
C SER A 168 -37.35 1.66 -4.93
N LYS A 169 -36.57 0.68 -5.41
CA LYS A 169 -36.92 -0.04 -6.65
C LYS A 169 -37.95 -1.12 -6.34
N ASN A 170 -39.08 -1.02 -7.05
CA ASN A 170 -40.21 -1.92 -7.00
C ASN A 170 -39.77 -3.40 -7.08
N ARG A 171 -40.23 -4.18 -6.09
CA ARG A 171 -40.03 -5.62 -5.92
C ARG A 171 -40.50 -6.40 -7.16
N ARG A 172 -39.60 -7.18 -7.78
CA ARG A 172 -39.86 -8.48 -8.45
C ARG A 172 -38.60 -9.04 -9.15
N ARG A 173 -37.53 -9.30 -8.41
CA ARG A 173 -36.51 -10.32 -8.73
C ARG A 173 -36.04 -10.89 -7.39
N LYS A 174 -35.72 -12.19 -7.32
CA LYS A 174 -35.08 -12.79 -6.12
C LYS A 174 -33.82 -11.98 -5.83
N GLN A 175 -33.93 -11.07 -4.88
CA GLN A 175 -32.86 -10.17 -4.50
C GLN A 175 -31.79 -11.05 -3.87
N PHE A 176 -30.61 -11.12 -4.47
CA PHE A 176 -29.49 -11.84 -3.87
C PHE A 176 -29.26 -11.26 -2.48
N LYS A 177 -29.54 -12.05 -1.45
CA LYS A 177 -29.20 -11.70 -0.08
C LYS A 177 -27.75 -12.10 0.10
N GLU A 178 -26.87 -11.14 0.34
CA GLU A 178 -25.50 -11.47 0.74
C GLU A 178 -25.55 -12.38 1.98
N PRO A 179 -24.71 -13.43 2.04
CA PRO A 179 -24.63 -14.28 3.21
C PRO A 179 -24.19 -13.45 4.43
N ASP A 180 -24.78 -13.73 5.58
CA ASP A 180 -24.36 -13.14 6.85
C ASP A 180 -22.98 -13.74 7.20
N ILE A 181 -21.93 -12.92 7.14
CA ILE A 181 -20.55 -13.33 7.44
C ILE A 181 -20.25 -12.95 8.88
N VAL A 182 -19.79 -13.93 9.66
CA VAL A 182 -19.33 -13.70 11.03
C VAL A 182 -17.82 -13.49 11.00
N TYR A 183 -17.39 -12.27 11.32
CA TYR A 183 -15.98 -11.91 11.41
C TYR A 183 -15.45 -12.13 12.83
N ASN A 184 -14.27 -12.73 12.96
CA ASN A 184 -13.57 -12.85 14.24
C ASN A 184 -12.61 -11.67 14.44
N PHE A 185 -13.12 -10.54 14.95
CA PHE A 185 -12.30 -9.33 15.17
C PHE A 185 -11.18 -9.50 16.22
N ASP A 186 -11.17 -10.62 16.96
CA ASP A 186 -10.12 -10.95 17.92
C ASP A 186 -8.96 -11.74 17.30
N SER A 187 -9.09 -12.20 16.05
CA SER A 187 -7.99 -12.87 15.35
C SER A 187 -6.95 -11.93 14.76
N VAL A 188 -7.21 -10.62 14.74
CA VAL A 188 -6.30 -9.60 14.20
C VAL A 188 -5.67 -8.77 15.32
N TYR A 189 -4.51 -8.18 15.04
CA TYR A 189 -3.74 -7.38 16.01
C TYR A 189 -4.19 -5.92 16.10
N PHE A 190 -5.10 -5.48 15.23
CA PHE A 190 -5.59 -4.10 15.16
C PHE A 190 -7.07 -4.00 15.52
N LYS A 191 -7.45 -2.87 16.12
CA LYS A 191 -8.81 -2.55 16.58
C LYS A 191 -9.39 -1.30 15.89
N HIS A 192 -8.56 -0.50 15.23
CA HIS A 192 -8.98 0.63 14.42
C HIS A 192 -8.14 0.71 13.14
N VAL A 193 -8.75 1.15 12.05
CA VAL A 193 -8.11 1.29 10.74
C VAL A 193 -8.53 2.61 10.11
N ASP A 194 -7.56 3.45 9.78
CA ASP A 194 -7.73 4.65 8.97
C ASP A 194 -7.12 4.45 7.58
N ILE A 195 -7.72 5.07 6.58
CA ILE A 195 -7.16 5.13 5.23
C ILE A 195 -7.18 6.57 4.69
N VAL A 196 -6.06 6.99 4.12
CA VAL A 196 -5.93 8.24 3.39
C VAL A 196 -5.69 7.92 1.92
N ARG A 197 -6.65 8.34 1.08
CA ARG A 197 -6.60 8.21 -0.37
C ARG A 197 -6.05 9.49 -0.99
N TYR A 198 -5.28 9.34 -2.06
CA TYR A 198 -4.69 10.45 -2.79
C TYR A 198 -5.48 10.71 -4.06
N LYS A 199 -5.69 11.99 -4.40
CA LYS A 199 -6.43 12.36 -5.60
C LYS A 199 -5.53 12.43 -6.82
N HIS A 200 -4.26 12.74 -6.60
CA HIS A 200 -3.30 12.98 -7.67
C HIS A 200 -2.33 11.82 -7.89
N ASN A 201 -2.54 10.67 -7.23
CA ASN A 201 -1.73 9.48 -7.42
C ASN A 201 -1.84 8.90 -8.84
N PHE A 202 -2.91 9.22 -9.58
CA PHE A 202 -3.06 8.78 -10.97
C PHE A 202 -3.91 9.70 -11.83
N ASN A 203 -3.31 10.11 -12.94
CA ASN A 203 -3.98 10.58 -14.13
C ASN A 203 -3.44 9.80 -15.35
N LYS A 204 -4.30 9.62 -16.35
CA LYS A 204 -3.97 8.88 -17.58
C LYS A 204 -2.69 9.34 -18.30
N ASN A 205 -2.33 10.61 -18.15
CA ASN A 205 -1.19 11.24 -18.81
C ASN A 205 0.01 11.44 -17.89
N ASP A 206 -0.03 10.93 -16.66
CA ASP A 206 1.08 11.10 -15.73
C ASP A 206 2.32 10.35 -16.21
N PRO A 207 3.52 10.92 -16.00
CA PRO A 207 4.77 10.28 -16.44
C PRO A 207 5.03 8.91 -15.79
N TRP A 208 4.46 8.68 -14.60
CA TRP A 208 4.57 7.41 -13.87
C TRP A 208 3.50 6.38 -14.25
N GLY A 209 2.60 6.70 -15.20
CA GLY A 209 1.56 5.77 -15.64
C GLY A 209 0.76 5.20 -14.46
N ASN A 210 0.68 3.86 -14.38
CA ASN A 210 -0.07 3.18 -13.34
C ASN A 210 0.71 2.94 -12.04
N SER A 211 1.95 3.41 -11.92
CA SER A 211 2.86 3.08 -10.81
C SER A 211 2.25 3.34 -9.43
N PHE A 212 1.38 4.34 -9.29
CA PHE A 212 0.76 4.75 -8.03
C PHE A 212 -0.78 4.71 -8.04
N SER A 213 -1.39 4.08 -9.05
CA SER A 213 -2.84 4.15 -9.33
C SER A 213 -3.77 3.84 -8.18
N ASP A 214 -3.40 2.89 -7.32
CA ASP A 214 -4.19 2.53 -6.15
C ASP A 214 -3.45 2.83 -4.84
N LEU A 215 -2.43 3.68 -4.84
CA LEU A 215 -1.66 3.91 -3.61
C LEU A 215 -2.49 4.69 -2.59
N ALA A 216 -2.52 4.22 -1.35
CA ALA A 216 -3.18 4.83 -0.20
C ALA A 216 -2.34 4.59 1.07
N LEU A 217 -2.48 5.48 2.06
CA LEU A 217 -1.83 5.34 3.35
C LEU A 217 -2.81 4.76 4.37
N HIS A 218 -2.42 3.67 5.00
CA HIS A 218 -3.20 2.95 6.00
C HIS A 218 -2.54 3.06 7.38
N ARG A 219 -3.35 3.29 8.41
CA ARG A 219 -2.91 3.32 9.81
C ARG A 219 -3.77 2.39 10.64
N LEU A 220 -3.11 1.48 11.35
CA LEU A 220 -3.74 0.43 12.14
C LEU A 220 -3.36 0.66 13.60
N THR A 221 -4.35 0.86 14.46
CA THR A 221 -4.15 1.00 15.91
C THR A 221 -4.45 -0.33 16.59
N THR A 222 -3.59 -0.75 17.52
CA THR A 222 -3.70 -2.00 18.29
C THR A 222 -4.55 -1.85 19.53
#